data_AF-A0A4T0WHF2-F1
#
_entry.id   AF-A0A4T0WHF2-F1
#
_cell.length_a   1.000
_cell.length_b   1.000
_cell.length_c   1.000
_cell.angle_alpha   90.00
_cell.angle_beta   90.00
_cell.angle_gamma   90.00
#
_symmetry.space_group_name_H-M   'P 1'
#
loop_
_entity.id
_entity.type
_entity.pdbx_description
1 polymer ?
#
loop_
_entity_poly.entity_id
_entity_poly.type
_entity_poly.pdbx_seq_one_letter_code
_entity_poly.pdbx_strand_id
1 'polypeptide(L)'
;MITPPAFANLGYKTYVMFAVFNAAIIPCVYLFFPEPKGRSLEELDIIFASAHADKVNPVKRAKEMRKVEGRELENELEKYFGSSEMVEDARPMMQ
;
A
#
# COMPACT_ATOMS: atom_id res chain seq x y z
N MET A 1 19.90 -2.30 -19.49
CA MET A 1 20.19 -1.19 -18.55
C MET A 1 19.94 0.13 -19.28
N ILE A 2 19.13 1.03 -18.72
CA ILE A 2 18.74 2.31 -19.36
C ILE A 2 19.82 3.40 -19.22
N THR A 3 20.74 3.24 -18.27
CA THR A 3 21.73 4.24 -17.87
C THR A 3 22.72 4.60 -18.99
N PRO A 4 23.34 3.65 -19.72
CA PRO A 4 24.31 4.00 -20.79
C PRO A 4 23.73 4.85 -21.94
N PRO A 5 22.56 4.52 -22.54
CA PRO A 5 21.98 5.34 -23.59
C PRO A 5 21.41 6.68 -23.09
N ALA A 6 21.00 6.77 -21.81
CA ALA A 6 20.54 8.03 -21.24
C ALA A 6 21.68 9.07 -21.15
N PHE A 7 22.86 8.67 -20.68
CA PHE A 7 24.02 9.57 -20.64
C PHE A 7 24.54 9.95 -22.03
N ALA A 8 24.50 9.02 -22.99
CA ALA A 8 24.93 9.30 -24.37
C ALA A 8 24.05 10.33 -25.09
N ASN A 9 22.74 10.34 -24.84
CA ASN A 9 21.79 11.22 -25.53
C ASN A 9 21.47 12.50 -24.74
N LEU A 10 21.40 12.44 -23.41
CA LEU A 10 20.95 13.55 -22.56
C LEU A 10 22.07 14.19 -21.74
N GLY A 11 23.23 13.53 -21.56
CA GLY A 11 24.34 14.03 -20.77
C GLY A 11 23.90 14.44 -19.35
N TYR A 12 24.16 15.70 -18.98
CA TYR A 12 23.82 16.25 -17.65
C TYR A 12 22.31 16.26 -17.36
N LYS A 13 21.45 16.28 -18.39
CA LYS A 13 19.99 16.29 -18.21
C LYS A 13 19.48 14.98 -17.58
N THR A 14 20.27 13.92 -17.62
CA THR A 14 20.00 12.67 -16.90
C THR A 14 19.91 12.90 -15.39
N TYR A 15 20.75 13.78 -14.82
CA TYR A 15 20.66 14.13 -13.40
C TYR A 15 19.38 14.88 -13.06
N VAL A 16 18.93 15.77 -13.94
CA VAL A 16 17.66 16.51 -13.78
C VAL A 16 16.48 15.54 -13.84
N MET A 17 16.49 14.58 -14.77
CA MET A 17 15.48 13.53 -14.86
C MET A 17 15.39 12.73 -13.54
N PHE A 18 16.52 12.26 -13.00
CA PHE A 18 16.54 11.57 -11.72
C PHE A 18 16.07 12.46 -10.56
N ALA A 19 16.43 13.75 -10.55
CA ALA A 19 15.97 14.68 -9.53
C ALA A 19 14.45 14.85 -9.56
N VAL A 20 13.84 14.97 -10.75
CA VAL A 20 12.39 15.08 -10.92
C VAL A 20 11.69 13.78 -10.46
N PHE A 21 12.20 12.60 -10.84
CA PHE A 21 11.61 11.35 -10.38
C PHE A 21 11.71 11.18 -8.86
N ASN A 22 12.87 11.48 -8.27
CA ASN A 22 13.00 11.44 -6.80
C ASN A 22 12.05 12.45 -6.13
N ALA A 23 11.98 13.67 -6.65
CA ALA A 23 11.07 14.70 -6.14
C ALA A 23 9.59 14.32 -6.30
N ALA A 24 9.23 13.55 -7.33
CA ALA A 24 7.87 13.04 -7.53
C ALA A 24 7.55 11.81 -6.66
N ILE A 25 8.54 10.94 -6.41
CA ILE A 25 8.36 9.75 -5.56
C ILE A 25 8.07 10.15 -4.11
N ILE A 26 8.73 11.18 -3.58
CA ILE A 26 8.53 11.64 -2.19
C ILE A 26 7.05 11.93 -1.85
N PRO A 27 6.33 12.81 -2.56
CA PRO A 27 4.92 13.08 -2.28
C PRO A 27 4.02 11.87 -2.59
N CYS A 28 4.34 11.07 -3.61
CA CYS A 28 3.59 9.85 -3.90
C CYS A 28 3.65 8.87 -2.72
N VAL A 29 4.84 8.60 -2.20
CA VAL A 29 5.01 7.71 -1.03
C VAL A 29 4.30 8.29 0.18
N TYR A 30 4.47 9.59 0.44
CA TYR A 30 3.84 10.25 1.59
C TYR A 30 2.30 10.21 1.59
N LEU A 31 1.66 10.27 0.42
CA LEU A 31 0.20 10.36 0.29
C LEU A 31 -0.50 9.00 0.14
N PHE A 32 0.18 8.00 -0.42
CA PHE A 32 -0.44 6.72 -0.75
C PHE A 32 0.01 5.57 0.16
N PHE A 33 1.18 5.67 0.80
CA PHE A 33 1.73 4.57 1.59
C PHE A 33 1.67 4.88 3.09
N PRO A 34 0.95 4.08 3.90
CA PRO A 34 0.90 4.24 5.35
C PRO A 34 2.26 3.94 5.99
N GLU A 35 2.51 4.49 7.19
CA GLU A 35 3.76 4.28 7.92
C GLU A 35 3.88 2.81 8.38
N PRO A 36 4.90 2.06 7.93
CA PRO A 36 5.06 0.64 8.27
C PRO A 36 5.74 0.42 9.63
N LYS A 37 6.27 1.47 10.27
CA LYS A 37 7.12 1.31 11.44
C LYS A 37 6.32 0.90 12.68
N GLY A 38 6.70 -0.23 13.27
CA GLY A 38 6.12 -0.73 14.52
C GLY A 38 4.67 -1.18 14.36
N ARG A 39 4.33 -1.72 13.18
CA ARG A 39 3.11 -2.44 12.83
C ARG A 39 3.53 -3.81 12.27
N SER A 40 2.76 -4.87 12.50
CA SER A 40 3.02 -6.17 11.86
C SER A 40 2.58 -6.16 10.39
N LEU A 41 3.02 -7.15 9.59
CA LEU A 41 2.55 -7.29 8.21
C LEU A 41 1.03 -7.54 8.16
N GLU A 42 0.53 -8.39 9.05
CA GLU A 42 -0.89 -8.71 9.19
C GLU A 42 -1.73 -7.47 9.56
N GLU A 43 -1.19 -6.59 10.40
CA GLU A 43 -1.86 -5.34 10.78
C GLU A 43 -1.90 -4.34 9.62
N LEU A 44 -0.86 -4.29 8.80
CA LEU A 44 -0.87 -3.50 7.56
C LEU A 44 -1.93 -4.03 6.60
N ASP A 45 -2.04 -5.35 6.45
CA ASP A 45 -3.05 -5.98 5.60
C ASP A 45 -4.47 -5.62 6.06
N ILE A 46 -4.74 -5.60 7.36
CA ILE A 46 -6.02 -5.13 7.92
C ILE A 46 -6.25 -3.64 7.67
N ILE A 47 -5.23 -2.79 7.83
CA ILE A 47 -5.33 -1.36 7.54
C ILE A 47 -5.72 -1.13 6.08
N PHE A 48 -5.11 -1.86 5.14
CA PHE A 48 -5.45 -1.77 3.72
C PHE A 48 -6.84 -2.32 3.42
N ALA A 49 -7.21 -3.48 4.00
CA ALA A 49 -8.52 -4.09 3.81
C ALA A 49 -9.65 -3.20 4.37
N SER A 50 -9.46 -2.66 5.57
CA SER A 50 -10.40 -1.72 6.21
C SER A 50 -10.50 -0.40 5.43
N ALA A 51 -9.36 0.15 4.98
CA ALA A 51 -9.37 1.36 4.15
C ALA A 51 -10.10 1.14 2.82
N HIS A 52 -9.95 -0.05 2.22
CA HIS A 52 -10.66 -0.43 0.99
C HIS A 52 -12.16 -0.55 1.23
N ALA A 53 -12.57 -1.25 2.29
CA ALA A 53 -13.97 -1.44 2.66
C ALA A 53 -14.69 -0.10 2.89
N ASP A 54 -14.04 0.83 3.62
CA ASP A 54 -14.59 2.14 3.95
C ASP A 54 -14.36 3.20 2.85
N LYS A 55 -13.67 2.84 1.76
CA LYS A 55 -13.26 3.74 0.66
C LYS A 55 -12.50 4.98 1.14
N VAL A 56 -11.71 4.83 2.19
CA VAL A 56 -10.86 5.88 2.76
C VAL A 56 -9.41 5.70 2.34
N ASN A 57 -8.62 6.77 2.45
CA ASN A 57 -7.19 6.69 2.17
C ASN A 57 -6.48 5.82 3.25
N PRO A 58 -5.68 4.80 2.89
CA PRO A 58 -4.96 3.94 3.83
C PRO A 58 -4.05 4.70 4.80
N VAL A 59 -3.42 5.79 4.36
CA VAL A 59 -2.58 6.66 5.20
C VAL A 59 -3.38 7.34 6.31
N LYS A 60 -4.63 7.72 6.03
CA LYS A 60 -5.52 8.28 7.06
C LYS A 60 -5.96 7.18 8.02
N ARG A 61 -6.35 6.01 7.50
CA ARG A 61 -6.80 4.89 8.30
C ARG A 61 -5.71 4.37 9.25
N ALA A 62 -4.47 4.30 8.79
CA ALA A 62 -3.32 3.90 9.60
C ALA A 62 -3.08 4.79 10.82
N LYS A 63 -3.45 6.08 10.74
CA LYS A 63 -3.34 7.04 11.85
C LYS A 63 -4.47 6.93 12.86
N GLU A 64 -5.65 6.49 12.41
CA GLU A 64 -6.85 6.36 13.24
C GLU A 64 -6.90 5.01 13.98
N MET A 65 -6.42 3.94 13.34
CA MET A 65 -6.45 2.60 13.93
C MET A 65 -5.51 2.49 15.13
N ARG A 66 -6.03 1.91 16.22
CA ARG A 66 -5.22 1.49 17.38
C ARG A 66 -4.25 0.39 16.95
N LYS A 67 -3.13 0.24 17.67
CA LYS A 67 -2.27 -0.94 17.54
C LYS A 67 -2.94 -2.16 18.17
N VAL A 68 -3.17 -3.19 17.38
CA VAL A 68 -3.84 -4.43 17.78
C VAL A 68 -2.86 -5.58 17.60
N GLU A 69 -2.76 -6.45 18.60
CA GLU A 69 -1.76 -7.53 18.63
C GLU A 69 -2.38 -8.84 19.13
N GLY A 70 -1.77 -9.96 18.73
CA GLY A 70 -2.15 -11.29 19.19
C GLY A 70 -3.54 -11.70 18.74
N ARG A 71 -4.36 -12.21 19.67
CA ARG A 71 -5.67 -12.81 19.36
C ARG A 71 -6.69 -11.81 18.78
N GLU A 72 -6.60 -10.53 19.14
CA GLU A 72 -7.50 -9.50 18.58
C GLU A 72 -7.20 -9.25 17.10
N LEU A 73 -5.91 -9.26 16.73
CA LEU A 73 -5.45 -9.10 15.35
C LEU A 73 -5.94 -10.27 14.47
N GLU A 74 -5.80 -11.49 14.98
CA GLU A 74 -6.20 -12.71 14.28
C GLU A 74 -7.71 -12.73 14.00
N ASN A 75 -8.54 -12.34 14.98
CA ASN A 75 -9.99 -12.21 14.81
C ASN A 75 -10.37 -11.13 13.76
N GLU A 76 -9.66 -10.00 13.73
CA GLU A 76 -9.91 -8.96 12.72
C GLU A 76 -9.46 -9.42 11.33
N LEU A 77 -8.32 -10.12 11.25
CA LEU A 77 -7.82 -10.69 10.00
C LEU A 77 -8.85 -11.67 9.42
N GLU A 78 -9.37 -12.60 10.23
CA GLU A 78 -10.44 -13.53 9.81
C GLU A 78 -11.69 -12.78 9.34
N LYS A 79 -12.09 -11.71 10.02
CA LYS A 79 -13.26 -10.91 9.63
C LYS A 79 -13.11 -10.31 8.23
N TYR A 80 -11.96 -9.72 7.92
CA TYR A 80 -11.74 -9.04 6.64
C TYR A 80 -11.34 -10.01 5.51
N PHE A 81 -10.46 -10.97 5.78
CA PHE A 81 -9.95 -11.89 4.77
C PHE A 81 -10.82 -13.14 4.59
N GLY A 82 -11.39 -13.69 5.68
CA GLY A 82 -12.34 -14.82 5.59
C GLY A 82 -13.66 -14.44 4.92
N SER A 83 -14.11 -13.18 5.06
CA SER A 83 -15.25 -12.67 4.29
C SER A 83 -14.92 -12.46 2.81
N SER A 84 -13.65 -12.16 2.48
CA SER A 84 -13.21 -11.91 1.10
C SER A 84 -13.11 -13.21 0.29
N GLU A 85 -12.60 -14.29 0.89
CA GLU A 85 -12.59 -15.63 0.27
C GLU A 85 -14.02 -16.13 -0.03
N MET A 86 -14.97 -15.88 0.87
CA MET A 86 -16.39 -16.22 0.65
C MET A 86 -17.03 -15.43 -0.50
N VAL A 87 -16.64 -14.16 -0.71
CA VAL A 87 -17.14 -13.32 -1.81
C VAL A 87 -16.49 -13.70 -3.15
N GLU A 88 -15.24 -14.13 -3.14
CA GLU A 88 -14.53 -14.60 -4.33
C GLU A 88 -15.02 -15.98 -4.78
N ASP A 89 -15.37 -16.89 -3.85
CA ASP A 89 -15.99 -18.20 -4.13
C ASP A 89 -17.49 -18.11 -4.50
N ALA A 90 -18.21 -17.09 -4.03
CA ALA A 90 -19.61 -16.85 -4.42
C ALA A 90 -19.77 -16.22 -5.83
N ARG A 91 -18.73 -15.55 -6.35
CA ARG A 91 -18.73 -14.92 -7.69
C ARG A 91 -18.79 -15.91 -8.87
N PRO A 92 -18.11 -17.10 -8.86
CA PRO A 92 -18.25 -18.09 -9.92
C PRO A 92 -19.60 -18.82 -9.95
N MET A 93 -20.49 -18.62 -8.96
CA MET A 93 -21.84 -19.22 -8.96
C MET A 93 -22.92 -18.33 -9.57
N MET A 94 -22.58 -17.09 -9.98
CA MET A 94 -23.49 -16.15 -10.65
C MET A 94 -23.00 -15.79 -12.05
N GLN A 95 -22.48 -16.78 -12.78
CA GLN A 95 -22.34 -16.76 -14.25
C GLN A 95 -22.93 -18.03 -14.84
#